data_AF-A0A7K8RK60-F1
#
_entry.id   AF-A0A7K8RK60-F1
#
_cell.length_a   1.000
_cell.length_b   1.000
_cell.length_c   1.000
_cell.angle_alpha   90.00
_cell.angle_beta   90.00
_cell.angle_gamma   90.00
#
_symmetry.space_group_name_H-M   'P 1'
#
loop_
_entity.id
_entity.type
_entity.pdbx_description
1 polymer ?
#
loop_
_entity_poly.entity_id
_entity_poly.type
_entity_poly.pdbx_seq_one_letter_code
_entity_poly.pdbx_strand_id
1 'polypeptide(L)'
;ACALGRSPPPSRAAVRCLSAGACFSAHLANVSYAEARGACDQRRGSLAWVSGEPELDLLLKLLADAAMPAPALFWVGLKRNAPACTHNEQPLRGFSWEGVGGGTAPQEVPAELGRWLQEPLPSCLTARCAGLHLAPDRGGDPKWGWKE
;
A
#
# COMPACT_ATOMS: atom_id res chain seq x y z
N ALA A 1 7.48 1.39 -7.58
CA ALA A 1 6.28 1.28 -6.72
C ALA A 1 6.10 2.57 -5.92
N CYS A 2 4.94 3.23 -5.90
CA CYS A 2 4.78 4.47 -5.10
C CYS A 2 3.52 4.46 -4.21
N ALA A 3 3.56 5.20 -3.10
CA ALA A 3 2.42 5.36 -2.19
C ALA A 3 2.20 6.84 -1.80
N LEU A 4 0.93 7.28 -1.68
CA LEU A 4 0.52 8.70 -1.66
C LEU A 4 -0.24 9.12 -0.38
N GLY A 5 0.32 9.99 0.50
CA GLY A 5 -0.21 10.36 1.83
C GLY A 5 -0.62 11.82 2.03
N ARG A 6 -1.10 12.19 3.23
CA ARG A 6 -1.90 13.42 3.52
C ARG A 6 -1.15 14.68 4.01
N SER A 7 0.16 14.83 3.80
CA SER A 7 0.95 15.96 4.35
C SER A 7 1.54 16.90 3.28
N PRO A 8 1.94 18.14 3.61
CA PRO A 8 2.55 19.04 2.62
C PRO A 8 3.87 18.44 2.09
N PRO A 9 4.20 18.66 0.80
CA PRO A 9 5.26 17.92 0.14
C PRO A 9 6.64 18.24 0.73
N PRO A 10 7.46 17.25 1.15
CA PRO A 10 8.89 17.46 1.32
C PRO A 10 9.53 17.75 -0.04
N SER A 11 10.60 18.56 -0.03
CA SER A 11 11.29 19.08 -1.23
C SER A 11 11.93 18.01 -2.13
N ARG A 12 11.96 16.75 -1.70
CA ARG A 12 12.27 15.57 -2.52
C ARG A 12 11.41 14.39 -2.05
N ALA A 13 10.76 13.70 -2.98
CA ALA A 13 10.09 12.43 -2.67
C ALA A 13 11.14 11.50 -2.03
N ALA A 14 10.83 10.97 -0.85
CA ALA A 14 11.68 9.95 -0.25
C ALA A 14 11.67 8.73 -1.17
N VAL A 15 12.85 8.17 -1.47
CA VAL A 15 13.03 6.99 -2.31
C VAL A 15 13.86 5.99 -1.54
N ARG A 16 13.42 4.72 -1.51
CA ARG A 16 14.17 3.60 -0.94
C ARG A 16 14.15 2.45 -1.95
N CYS A 17 15.26 1.72 -2.08
CA CYS A 17 15.37 0.61 -3.01
C CYS A 17 15.85 -0.66 -2.30
N LEU A 18 15.33 -1.80 -2.74
CA LEU A 18 15.88 -3.11 -2.40
C LEU A 18 17.13 -3.38 -3.25
N SER A 19 18.05 -4.17 -2.70
CA SER A 19 19.25 -4.62 -3.43
C SER A 19 18.91 -5.41 -4.69
N ALA A 20 17.74 -6.05 -4.74
CA ALA A 20 17.20 -6.75 -5.89
C ALA A 20 16.68 -5.83 -7.02
N GLY A 21 16.77 -4.51 -6.85
CA GLY A 21 16.46 -3.51 -7.89
C GLY A 21 15.07 -2.88 -7.83
N ALA A 22 14.18 -3.34 -6.94
CA ALA A 22 12.87 -2.71 -6.76
C ALA A 22 12.99 -1.41 -5.96
N CYS A 23 12.52 -0.29 -6.51
CA CYS A 23 12.52 1.02 -5.85
C CYS A 23 11.11 1.51 -5.51
N PHE A 24 11.00 2.09 -4.32
CA PHE A 24 9.79 2.64 -3.74
C PHE A 24 9.93 4.14 -3.56
N SER A 25 8.87 4.90 -3.83
CA SER A 25 8.84 6.34 -3.53
C SER A 25 7.54 6.78 -2.87
N ALA A 26 7.63 7.71 -1.93
CA ALA A 26 6.48 8.28 -1.24
C ALA A 26 6.15 9.66 -1.81
N HIS A 27 4.88 9.90 -2.05
CA HIS A 27 4.36 11.19 -2.51
C HIS A 27 3.25 11.61 -1.54
N LEU A 28 2.86 12.88 -1.50
CA LEU A 28 1.87 13.34 -0.51
C LEU A 28 0.67 14.11 -1.11
N ALA A 29 0.29 13.78 -2.34
CA ALA A 29 -0.91 14.35 -2.95
C ALA A 29 -2.17 13.67 -2.42
N ASN A 30 -3.14 14.47 -1.98
CA ASN A 30 -4.47 13.99 -1.59
C ASN A 30 -5.34 13.80 -2.85
N VAL A 31 -5.30 12.59 -3.40
CA VAL A 31 -5.96 12.23 -4.65
C VAL A 31 -6.70 10.90 -4.51
N SER A 32 -7.63 10.62 -5.42
CA SER A 32 -8.29 9.33 -5.50
C SER A 32 -7.31 8.21 -5.86
N TYR A 33 -7.71 6.97 -5.63
CA TYR A 33 -6.93 5.80 -6.05
C TYR A 33 -6.58 5.82 -7.55
N ALA A 34 -7.56 6.19 -8.39
CA ALA A 34 -7.38 6.21 -9.84
C ALA A 34 -6.34 7.27 -10.26
N GLU A 35 -6.39 8.46 -9.65
CA GLU A 35 -5.40 9.51 -9.88
C GLU A 35 -4.02 9.11 -9.35
N ALA A 36 -3.94 8.48 -8.17
CA ALA A 36 -2.71 7.97 -7.61
C ALA A 36 -2.04 6.93 -8.53
N ARG A 37 -2.85 6.00 -9.06
CA ARG A 37 -2.41 5.01 -10.06
C ARG A 37 -1.88 5.69 -11.31
N GLY A 38 -2.67 6.60 -11.90
CA GLY A 38 -2.25 7.34 -13.10
C GLY A 38 -0.97 8.14 -12.90
N ALA A 39 -0.79 8.77 -11.73
CA ALA A 39 0.43 9.50 -11.39
C ALA A 39 1.66 8.57 -11.25
N CYS A 40 1.48 7.34 -10.77
CA CYS A 40 2.55 6.35 -10.71
C CYS A 40 2.91 5.81 -12.11
N ASP A 41 1.89 5.56 -12.95
CA ASP A 41 2.07 5.08 -14.32
C ASP A 41 2.83 6.11 -15.17
N GLN A 42 2.52 7.41 -15.02
CA GLN A 42 3.24 8.51 -15.68
C GLN A 42 4.73 8.59 -15.30
N ARG A 43 5.09 8.08 -14.12
CA ARG A 43 6.48 7.97 -13.65
C ARG A 43 7.15 6.66 -14.09
N ARG A 44 6.54 5.94 -15.03
CA ARG A 44 6.99 4.62 -15.53
C ARG A 44 7.10 3.58 -14.41
N GLY A 45 6.22 3.68 -13.42
CA GLY A 45 6.11 2.74 -12.32
C GLY A 45 4.69 2.21 -12.18
N SER A 46 4.36 1.74 -10.99
CA SER A 46 3.03 1.33 -10.56
C SER A 46 2.81 1.73 -9.11
N LEU A 47 1.57 1.65 -8.63
CA LEU A 47 1.31 1.70 -7.19
C LEU A 47 2.11 0.61 -6.48
N ALA A 48 2.49 0.87 -5.24
CA ALA A 48 3.33 -0.06 -4.50
C ALA A 48 2.65 -1.40 -4.23
N TRP A 49 3.39 -2.49 -4.36
CA TRP A 49 2.97 -3.83 -3.96
C TRP A 49 4.07 -4.46 -3.11
N VAL A 50 3.68 -5.39 -2.25
CA VAL A 50 4.60 -6.10 -1.36
C VAL A 50 4.36 -7.59 -1.47
N SER A 51 5.42 -8.36 -1.72
CA SER A 51 5.36 -9.84 -1.80
C SER A 51 5.65 -10.50 -0.46
N GLY A 52 6.38 -9.82 0.42
CA GLY A 52 6.66 -10.29 1.77
C GLY A 52 7.25 -9.20 2.66
N GLU A 53 7.88 -9.64 3.75
CA GLU A 53 8.47 -8.75 4.77
C GLU A 53 9.51 -7.76 4.23
N PRO A 54 10.44 -8.11 3.31
CA PRO A 54 11.46 -7.17 2.86
C PRO A 54 10.89 -5.92 2.18
N GLU A 55 9.89 -6.09 1.31
CA GLU A 55 9.21 -4.96 0.67
C GLU A 55 8.37 -4.17 1.66
N LEU A 56 7.68 -4.86 2.58
CA LEU A 56 6.85 -4.23 3.60
C LEU A 56 7.68 -3.36 4.54
N ASP A 57 8.80 -3.87 5.06
CA ASP A 57 9.70 -3.14 5.94
C ASP A 57 10.29 -1.90 5.28
N LEU A 58 10.71 -2.02 4.03
CA LEU A 58 11.23 -0.90 3.25
C LEU A 58 10.14 0.16 3.04
N LEU A 59 8.91 -0.27 2.72
CA LEU A 59 7.76 0.61 2.54
C LEU A 59 7.39 1.32 3.85
N LEU A 60 7.35 0.61 4.98
CA LEU A 60 7.04 1.21 6.28
C LEU A 60 8.07 2.27 6.69
N LYS A 61 9.36 1.99 6.53
CA LYS A 61 10.44 2.95 6.79
C LYS A 61 10.34 4.18 5.89
N LEU A 62 10.10 3.96 4.59
CA LEU A 62 9.89 5.03 3.62
C LEU A 62 8.73 5.95 4.01
N LEU A 63 7.62 5.37 4.44
CA LEU A 63 6.40 6.12 4.77
C LEU A 63 6.47 6.77 6.14
N ALA A 64 7.19 6.19 7.09
CA ALA A 64 7.49 6.84 8.36
C ALA A 64 8.24 8.15 8.13
N ASP A 65 9.26 8.15 7.27
CA ASP A 65 9.99 9.38 6.94
C ASP A 65 9.10 10.43 6.25
N ALA A 66 8.14 9.99 5.43
CA ALA A 66 7.27 10.87 4.65
C ALA A 66 6.04 11.39 5.42
N ALA A 67 5.53 10.62 6.39
CA ALA A 67 4.28 10.92 7.10
C ALA A 67 4.46 11.84 8.32
N MET A 68 5.67 11.94 8.88
CA MET A 68 5.89 12.68 10.12
C MET A 68 5.46 14.15 10.01
N PRO A 69 4.74 14.70 11.00
CA PRO A 69 4.35 14.10 12.28
C PRO A 69 2.92 13.52 12.36
N ALA A 70 2.21 13.34 11.23
CA ALA A 70 0.77 13.06 11.24
C ALA A 70 0.42 11.65 10.74
N PRO A 71 -0.68 11.05 11.23
CA PRO A 71 -1.23 9.85 10.61
C PRO A 71 -1.58 10.09 9.14
N ALA A 72 -1.22 9.15 8.28
CA ALA A 72 -1.48 9.23 6.85
C ALA A 72 -1.88 7.88 6.27
N LEU A 73 -2.85 7.91 5.36
CA LEU A 73 -3.22 6.77 4.51
C LEU A 73 -2.51 6.93 3.17
N PHE A 74 -1.78 5.89 2.76
CA PHE A 74 -1.08 5.88 1.49
C PHE A 74 -1.68 4.85 0.54
N TRP A 75 -2.12 5.29 -0.64
CA TRP A 75 -2.59 4.35 -1.67
C TRP A 75 -1.49 3.40 -2.10
N VAL A 76 -1.80 2.11 -2.15
CA VAL A 76 -0.94 1.04 -2.67
C VAL A 76 -1.72 0.26 -3.74
N GLY A 77 -1.08 -0.66 -4.44
CA GLY A 77 -1.69 -1.47 -5.50
C GLY A 77 -2.72 -2.49 -4.98
N LEU A 78 -3.13 -2.44 -3.72
CA LEU A 78 -4.02 -3.43 -3.13
C LEU A 78 -5.47 -3.13 -3.51
N LYS A 79 -6.08 -4.03 -4.29
CA LYS A 79 -7.45 -3.86 -4.80
C LYS A 79 -8.20 -5.18 -4.88
N ARG A 80 -9.50 -5.12 -4.58
CA ARG A 80 -10.47 -6.18 -4.84
C ARG A 80 -11.36 -5.74 -5.99
N ASN A 81 -11.25 -6.39 -7.14
CA ASN A 81 -12.12 -6.13 -8.30
C ASN A 81 -13.42 -6.93 -8.18
N ALA A 82 -14.54 -6.42 -8.68
CA ALA A 82 -15.71 -7.27 -8.89
C ALA A 82 -15.37 -8.33 -9.98
N PRO A 83 -15.75 -9.62 -9.80
CA PRO A 83 -16.66 -10.15 -8.79
C PRO A 83 -15.98 -10.75 -7.54
N ALA A 84 -14.71 -10.45 -7.25
CA ALA A 84 -14.01 -11.04 -6.11
C ALA A 84 -14.68 -10.66 -4.77
N CYS A 85 -14.92 -11.68 -3.94
CA CYS A 85 -15.62 -11.56 -2.66
C CYS A 85 -14.66 -11.20 -1.52
N THR A 86 -15.23 -10.70 -0.43
CA THR A 86 -14.52 -10.60 0.85
C THR A 86 -14.40 -11.99 1.47
N HIS A 87 -13.18 -12.38 1.82
CA HIS A 87 -12.90 -13.67 2.48
C HIS A 87 -12.10 -13.44 3.76
N ASN A 88 -12.78 -13.37 4.91
CA ASN A 88 -12.16 -12.99 6.19
C ASN A 88 -11.03 -13.93 6.63
N GLU A 89 -11.08 -15.18 6.21
CA GLU A 89 -10.06 -16.19 6.49
C GLU A 89 -8.76 -16.00 5.67
N GLN A 90 -8.80 -15.23 4.58
CA GLN A 90 -7.62 -14.98 3.74
C GLN A 90 -6.86 -13.74 4.24
N PRO A 91 -5.51 -13.73 4.22
CA PRO A 91 -4.72 -12.60 4.71
C PRO A 91 -5.14 -11.25 4.11
N LEU A 92 -5.33 -11.17 2.80
CA LEU A 92 -5.74 -9.93 2.12
C LEU A 92 -7.25 -9.79 1.93
N ARG A 93 -8.08 -10.62 2.56
CA ARG A 93 -9.55 -10.46 2.54
C ARG A 93 -10.16 -10.41 1.13
N GLY A 94 -9.56 -11.13 0.18
CA GLY A 94 -9.93 -11.14 -1.24
C GLY A 94 -9.36 -9.98 -2.07
N PHE A 95 -8.56 -9.09 -1.47
CA PHE A 95 -7.77 -8.11 -2.22
C PHE A 95 -6.55 -8.77 -2.85
N SER A 96 -6.07 -8.17 -3.94
CA SER A 96 -4.91 -8.60 -4.71
C SER A 96 -4.06 -7.41 -5.13
N TRP A 97 -2.78 -7.64 -5.42
CA TRP A 97 -1.87 -6.59 -5.89
C TRP A 97 -2.07 -6.32 -7.38
N GLU A 98 -2.42 -5.08 -7.74
CA GLU A 98 -2.41 -4.59 -9.11
C GLU A 98 -0.98 -4.35 -9.59
N GLY A 99 -0.72 -4.57 -10.88
CA GLY A 99 0.55 -4.20 -11.50
C GLY A 99 1.70 -5.18 -11.28
N VAL A 100 1.41 -6.43 -10.86
CA VAL A 100 2.36 -7.54 -11.02
C VAL A 100 2.46 -7.82 -12.52
N GLY A 101 3.39 -7.15 -13.21
CA GLY A 101 3.58 -7.30 -14.64
C GLY A 101 3.92 -8.75 -14.97
N GLY A 102 2.98 -9.47 -15.60
CA GLY A 102 3.19 -10.83 -16.14
C GLY A 102 3.59 -11.92 -15.15
N GLY A 103 3.80 -11.60 -13.87
CA GLY A 103 4.03 -12.54 -12.80
C GLY A 103 2.73 -12.78 -12.05
N THR A 104 2.43 -14.04 -11.77
CA THR A 104 1.41 -14.41 -10.80
C THR A 104 1.65 -13.63 -9.52
N ALA A 105 0.63 -12.93 -9.01
CA ALA A 105 0.62 -12.49 -7.60
C ALA A 105 1.07 -13.67 -6.73
N PRO A 106 1.82 -13.44 -5.62
CA PRO A 106 2.31 -14.53 -4.78
C PRO A 106 1.17 -15.52 -4.51
N GLN A 107 1.36 -16.77 -4.92
CA GLN A 107 0.31 -17.80 -4.83
C GLN A 107 -0.10 -18.02 -3.36
N GLU A 108 0.83 -17.73 -2.45
CA GLU A 108 0.60 -17.63 -1.03
C GLU A 108 1.02 -16.23 -0.55
N VAL A 109 0.08 -15.52 0.08
CA VAL A 109 0.37 -14.27 0.76
C VAL A 109 0.76 -14.60 2.20
N PRO A 110 1.93 -14.17 2.68
CA PRO A 110 2.33 -14.37 4.06
C PRO A 110 1.30 -13.79 5.04
N ALA A 111 1.06 -14.48 6.16
CA ALA A 111 0.04 -14.10 7.15
C ALA A 111 0.33 -12.74 7.79
N GLU A 112 1.59 -12.32 7.81
CA GLU A 112 2.10 -11.05 8.31
C GLU A 112 1.56 -9.87 7.51
N LEU A 113 1.26 -10.09 6.21
CA LEU A 113 0.57 -9.11 5.37
C LEU A 113 -0.93 -9.04 5.68
N GLY A 114 -1.47 -9.84 6.61
CA GLY A 114 -2.89 -9.89 6.94
C GLY A 114 -3.39 -8.83 7.93
N ARG A 115 -2.62 -7.75 8.18
CA ARG A 115 -2.93 -6.76 9.20
C ARG A 115 -3.87 -5.66 8.69
N TRP A 116 -5.16 -5.78 9.00
CA TRP A 116 -6.18 -4.75 8.72
C TRP A 116 -6.49 -3.93 9.98
N LEU A 117 -6.63 -2.60 9.83
CA LEU A 117 -7.06 -1.74 10.96
C LEU A 117 -8.54 -1.93 11.30
N GLN A 118 -9.32 -2.27 10.30
CA GLN A 118 -10.72 -2.64 10.40
C GLN A 118 -11.01 -3.66 9.30
N GLU A 119 -11.84 -4.66 9.61
CA GLU A 119 -12.27 -5.64 8.61
C GLU A 119 -12.97 -4.95 7.43
N PRO A 120 -12.59 -5.29 6.17
CA PRO A 120 -13.23 -4.76 4.98
C PRO A 120 -14.73 -5.05 4.94
N LEU A 121 -15.47 -4.21 4.22
CA LEU A 121 -16.89 -4.42 4.00
C LEU A 121 -17.12 -5.76 3.28
N PRO A 122 -17.95 -6.67 3.84
CA PRO A 122 -18.33 -7.92 3.18
C PRO A 122 -19.11 -7.64 1.90
N SER A 123 -18.43 -7.74 0.76
CA SER A 123 -19.00 -7.48 -0.57
C SER A 123 -18.26 -8.26 -1.66
N CYS A 124 -18.99 -8.53 -2.75
CA CYS A 124 -18.49 -9.10 -4.00
C CYS A 124 -18.95 -8.31 -5.24
N LEU A 125 -19.75 -7.27 -5.05
CA LEU A 125 -20.45 -6.57 -6.12
C LEU A 125 -19.70 -5.31 -6.57
N THR A 126 -18.94 -4.70 -5.68
CA THR A 126 -18.24 -3.44 -5.94
C THR A 126 -16.73 -3.63 -5.84
N ALA A 127 -15.99 -3.02 -6.76
CA ALA A 127 -14.55 -2.92 -6.63
C ALA A 127 -14.19 -2.01 -5.45
N ARG A 128 -13.16 -2.40 -4.70
CA ARG A 128 -12.67 -1.69 -3.52
C ARG A 128 -11.16 -1.61 -3.55
N CYS A 129 -10.61 -0.49 -3.10
CA CYS A 129 -9.19 -0.23 -3.05
C CYS A 129 -8.76 -0.11 -1.60
N ALA A 130 -7.52 -0.45 -1.29
CA ALA A 130 -6.98 -0.31 0.05
C ALA A 130 -5.70 0.53 0.04
N GLY A 131 -5.49 1.25 1.14
CA GLY A 131 -4.26 1.96 1.43
C GLY A 131 -3.57 1.40 2.67
N LEU A 132 -2.28 1.71 2.81
CA LEU A 132 -1.54 1.49 4.04
C LEU A 132 -1.71 2.71 4.94
N HIS A 133 -2.37 2.52 6.08
CA HIS A 133 -2.46 3.56 7.08
C HIS A 133 -1.27 3.45 8.04
N LEU A 134 -0.61 4.58 8.26
CA LEU A 134 0.50 4.72 9.21
C LEU A 134 0.12 5.75 10.27
N ALA A 135 0.32 5.42 11.54
CA ALA A 135 0.16 6.32 12.66
C ALA A 135 1.45 6.35 13.51
N PRO A 136 1.86 7.53 14.01
CA PRO A 136 2.94 7.60 14.97
C PRO A 136 2.57 6.81 16.23
N ASP A 137 3.49 5.99 16.71
CA ASP A 137 3.34 5.30 17.99
C ASP A 137 4.26 5.92 19.03
N ARG A 138 3.81 5.89 20.29
CA ARG A 138 4.59 6.44 21.41
C ARG A 138 5.79 5.54 21.79
N GLY A 139 5.84 4.30 21.30
CA GLY A 139 6.89 3.32 21.57
C GLY A 139 8.02 3.25 20.55
N GLY A 140 8.01 4.07 19.49
CA GLY A 140 9.08 4.14 18.47
C GLY A 140 8.73 3.50 17.13
N ASP A 141 7.96 2.40 17.11
CA ASP A 141 7.57 1.72 15.86
C ASP A 141 6.17 2.17 15.39
N PRO A 142 6.02 2.71 14.17
CA PRO A 142 4.74 3.23 13.72
C PRO A 142 3.67 2.14 13.62
N LYS A 143 2.49 2.43 14.17
CA LYS A 143 1.33 1.54 14.03
C LYS A 143 0.86 1.58 12.58
N TRP A 144 0.77 0.41 11.96
CA TRP A 144 0.35 0.28 10.57
C TRP A 144 -0.79 -0.71 10.39
N GLY A 145 -1.50 -0.61 9.28
CA GLY A 145 -2.45 -1.62 8.84
C GLY A 145 -3.13 -1.22 7.53
N TRP A 146 -3.70 -2.18 6.82
CA TRP A 146 -4.51 -1.93 5.65
C TRP A 146 -5.83 -1.29 6.04
N LYS A 147 -6.32 -0.41 5.17
CA LYS A 147 -7.62 0.24 5.29
C LYS A 147 -8.25 0.38 3.91
N GLU A 148 -9.50 -0.09 3.80
CA GLU A 148 -10.40 0.14 2.67
C GLU A 148 -10.89 1.59 2.60
#